data_AF-A0A450S9X9-F1
#
_entry.id   AF-A0A450S9X9-F1
#
_cell.length_a   1.000
_cell.length_b   1.000
_cell.length_c   1.000
_cell.angle_alpha   90.00
_cell.angle_beta   90.00
_cell.angle_gamma   90.00
#
_symmetry.space_group_name_H-M   'P 1'
#
loop_
_entity.id
_entity.type
_entity.pdbx_description
1 polymer ?
#
loop_
_entity_poly.entity_id
_entity_poly.type
_entity_poly.pdbx_seq_one_letter_code
_entity_poly.pdbx_strand_id
1 'polypeptide(L)'
;MNTDTPTMEERILDAVRGTLIDIIRDTTTHPGLTHPLSEGTRDEIRHCLNLITARQVEIAEAAGRPMNERPFYVDSKSCAEGAKGE
;
A
#
# COMPACT_ATOMS: atom_id res chain seq x y z
N MET A 1 9.68 -23.14 7.95
CA MET A 1 10.89 -22.48 7.44
C MET A 1 10.40 -21.50 6.38
N ASN A 2 10.35 -20.19 6.71
CA ASN A 2 9.78 -19.19 5.80
C ASN A 2 10.74 -18.98 4.64
N THR A 3 10.40 -19.49 3.46
CA THR A 3 11.06 -19.17 2.20
C THR A 3 10.60 -17.80 1.71
N ASP A 4 10.66 -16.79 2.59
CA ASP A 4 10.20 -15.43 2.32
C ASP A 4 11.38 -14.60 1.79
N THR A 5 12.00 -15.09 0.71
CA THR A 5 12.93 -14.26 -0.05
C THR A 5 12.08 -13.53 -1.07
N PRO A 6 11.95 -12.19 -1.00
CA PRO A 6 11.16 -11.46 -1.96
C PRO A 6 11.77 -11.66 -3.35
N THR A 7 10.91 -12.01 -4.30
CA THR A 7 11.27 -12.11 -5.71
C THR A 7 11.82 -10.78 -6.21
N MET A 8 12.57 -10.82 -7.31
CA MET A 8 13.11 -9.58 -7.89
C MET A 8 11.98 -8.60 -8.25
N GLU A 9 10.83 -9.12 -8.68
CA GLU A 9 9.64 -8.32 -8.97
C GLU A 9 9.08 -7.64 -7.71
N GLU A 10 8.88 -8.37 -6.61
CA GLU A 10 8.46 -7.80 -5.32
C GLU A 10 9.43 -6.69 -4.85
N ARG A 11 10.74 -6.94 -4.95
CA ARG A 11 11.76 -5.95 -4.58
C ARG A 11 11.71 -4.68 -5.43
N ILE A 12 11.47 -4.80 -6.73
CA ILE A 12 11.32 -3.65 -7.63
C ILE A 12 10.05 -2.87 -7.26
N LEU A 13 8.92 -3.57 -7.06
CA LEU A 13 7.66 -2.93 -6.69
C LEU A 13 7.78 -2.16 -5.38
N ASP A 14 8.42 -2.74 -4.36
CA ASP A 14 8.66 -2.08 -3.07
C ASP A 14 9.56 -0.85 -3.21
N ALA A 15 10.66 -0.96 -3.96
CA ALA A 15 11.58 0.15 -4.18
C ALA A 15 10.92 1.33 -4.92
N VAL A 16 10.14 1.04 -5.97
CA VAL A 16 9.42 2.07 -6.74
C VAL A 16 8.33 2.70 -5.87
N ARG A 17 7.56 1.89 -5.13
CA ARG A 17 6.52 2.37 -4.22
C ARG A 17 7.11 3.32 -3.17
N GLY A 18 8.20 2.92 -2.52
CA GLY A 18 8.90 3.73 -1.52
C GLY A 18 9.36 5.07 -2.11
N THR A 19 10.00 5.02 -3.28
CA THR A 19 10.47 6.22 -3.97
C THR A 19 9.32 7.19 -4.28
N LEU A 20 8.18 6.70 -4.77
CA LEU A 20 7.01 7.54 -5.05
C LEU A 20 6.41 8.14 -3.78
N ILE A 21 6.39 7.39 -2.67
CA ILE A 21 5.93 7.90 -1.37
C ILE A 21 6.85 9.00 -0.85
N ASP A 22 8.17 8.84 -0.99
CA ASP A 22 9.14 9.86 -0.58
C ASP A 22 9.00 11.12 -1.41
N ILE A 23 8.80 11.00 -2.74
CA ILE A 23 8.48 12.14 -3.62
C ILE A 23 7.20 12.83 -3.15
N ILE A 24 6.14 12.08 -2.82
CA ILE A 24 4.89 12.67 -2.31
C ILE A 24 5.18 13.42 -1.00
N ARG A 25 5.94 12.84 -0.07
CA ARG A 25 6.28 13.47 1.20
C ARG A 25 7.02 14.78 1.01
N ASP A 26 8.01 14.80 0.13
CA ASP A 26 8.84 15.97 -0.15
C ASP A 26 8.08 17.07 -0.90
N THR A 27 7.08 16.69 -1.70
CA THR A 27 6.28 17.63 -2.50
C THR A 27 4.98 18.06 -1.84
N THR A 28 4.59 17.41 -0.72
CA THR A 28 3.39 17.78 0.03
C THR A 28 3.57 19.16 0.65
N THR A 29 2.76 20.10 0.20
CA THR A 29 2.75 21.48 0.66
C THR A 29 1.61 21.75 1.64
N HIS A 30 1.79 22.75 2.49
CA HIS A 30 0.73 23.21 3.38
C HIS A 30 -0.45 23.78 2.58
N PRO A 31 -1.70 23.60 3.05
CA PRO A 31 -2.87 24.13 2.38
C PRO A 31 -2.76 25.64 2.19
N GLY A 32 -2.96 26.11 0.96
CA GLY A 32 -2.79 27.53 0.58
C GLY A 32 -1.48 27.84 -0.15
N LEU A 33 -0.52 26.90 -0.21
CA LEU A 33 0.66 27.00 -1.05
C LEU A 33 0.48 26.20 -2.34
N THR A 34 1.06 26.70 -3.44
CA THR A 34 1.06 25.98 -4.71
C THR A 34 1.93 24.74 -4.62
N HIS A 35 1.39 23.60 -5.05
CA HIS A 35 2.13 22.35 -5.12
C HIS A 35 3.25 22.44 -6.17
N PRO A 36 4.48 21.95 -5.88
CA PRO A 36 5.63 22.08 -6.80
C PRO A 36 5.46 21.26 -8.09
N LEU A 37 4.74 20.14 -8.02
CA LEU A 37 4.38 19.33 -9.19
C LEU A 37 3.05 19.76 -9.79
N SER A 38 2.95 19.62 -11.11
CA SER A 38 1.69 19.80 -11.86
C SER A 38 0.61 18.82 -11.40
N GLU A 39 -0.65 19.17 -11.65
CA GLU A 39 -1.78 18.27 -11.38
C GLU A 39 -1.65 16.93 -12.14
N GLY A 40 -1.33 16.99 -13.44
CA GLY A 40 -1.15 15.80 -14.26
C GLY A 40 -0.07 14.85 -13.71
N THR A 41 1.08 15.39 -13.29
CA THR A 41 2.14 14.56 -12.67
C THR A 41 1.67 13.89 -11.38
N ARG A 42 0.86 14.57 -10.58
CA ARG A 42 0.31 14.00 -9.33
C ARG A 42 -0.69 12.89 -9.62
N ASP A 43 -1.50 13.03 -10.66
CA ASP A 43 -2.43 11.98 -11.10
C ASP A 43 -1.71 10.76 -11.65
N GLU A 44 -0.65 10.96 -12.43
CA GLU A 44 0.22 9.88 -12.90
C GLU A 44 0.86 9.12 -11.73
N ILE A 45 1.34 9.81 -10.70
CA ILE A 45 1.88 9.19 -9.48
C ILE A 45 0.80 8.32 -8.80
N ARG A 46 -0.43 8.82 -8.65
CA ARG A 46 -1.53 8.05 -8.07
C ARG A 46 -1.86 6.83 -8.91
N HIS A 47 -1.92 6.99 -10.23
CA HIS A 47 -2.18 5.89 -11.15
C HIS A 47 -1.09 4.81 -11.05
N CYS A 48 0.17 5.21 -11.01
CA CYS A 48 1.30 4.30 -10.84
C CYS A 48 1.23 3.52 -9.51
N LEU A 49 0.93 4.21 -8.40
CA LEU A 49 0.75 3.55 -7.09
C LEU A 49 -0.40 2.53 -7.09
N ASN A 50 -1.49 2.81 -7.80
CA ASN A 50 -2.60 1.86 -7.96
C ASN A 50 -2.16 0.61 -8.74
N LEU A 51 -1.42 0.78 -9.84
CA LEU A 51 -0.89 -0.35 -10.63
C LEU A 51 0.07 -1.22 -9.82
N ILE A 52 0.99 -0.58 -9.08
CA ILE A 52 1.92 -1.28 -8.20
C ILE A 52 1.15 -2.11 -7.17
N THR A 53 0.16 -1.50 -6.51
CA THR A 53 -0.64 -2.17 -5.48
C THR A 53 -1.43 -3.35 -6.07
N ALA A 54 -2.07 -3.17 -7.23
CA ALA A 54 -2.77 -4.24 -7.91
C ALA A 54 -1.84 -5.43 -8.20
N ARG A 55 -0.62 -5.14 -8.69
CA ARG A 55 0.37 -6.18 -8.95
C ARG A 55 0.87 -6.88 -7.69
N GLN A 56 1.07 -6.14 -6.61
CA GLN A 56 1.45 -6.72 -5.33
C GLN A 56 0.37 -7.67 -4.80
N VAL A 57 -0.91 -7.32 -4.96
CA VAL A 57 -2.04 -8.19 -4.60
C VAL A 57 -2.03 -9.47 -5.45
N GLU A 58 -1.86 -9.38 -6.78
CA GLU A 58 -1.76 -10.56 -7.65
C GLU A 58 -0.63 -11.53 -7.21
N ILE A 59 0.54 -10.98 -6.89
CA ILE A 59 1.69 -11.77 -6.42
C ILE A 59 1.40 -12.43 -5.07
N ALA A 60 0.76 -11.69 -4.15
CA ALA A 60 0.41 -12.16 -2.83
C ALA A 60 -0.65 -13.28 -2.89
N GLU A 61 -1.68 -13.13 -3.73
CA GLU A 61 -2.68 -14.16 -4.01
C GLU A 61 -2.05 -15.41 -4.62
N ALA A 62 -1.16 -15.27 -5.61
CA ALA A 62 -0.45 -16.38 -6.23
C ALA A 62 0.46 -17.13 -5.23
N ALA A 63 1.03 -16.41 -4.25
CA ALA A 63 1.82 -17.00 -3.17
C ALA A 63 0.97 -17.60 -2.03
N GLY A 64 -0.36 -17.55 -2.12
CA GLY A 64 -1.26 -18.01 -1.06
C GLY A 64 -1.22 -17.16 0.22
N ARG A 65 -0.72 -15.93 0.13
CA ARG A 65 -0.61 -14.95 1.22
C ARG A 65 -1.57 -13.78 0.92
N PRO A 66 -2.89 -13.91 1.08
CA PRO A 66 -3.81 -12.83 0.73
C PRO A 66 -3.52 -11.57 1.56
N MET A 67 -3.25 -10.46 0.89
CA MET A 67 -2.98 -9.16 1.51
C MET A 67 -4.29 -8.51 1.97
N ASN A 68 -4.97 -9.14 2.92
CA ASN A 68 -6.25 -8.67 3.49
C ASN A 68 -6.09 -8.12 4.91
N GLU A 69 -4.94 -7.52 5.21
CA GLU A 69 -4.73 -6.78 6.45
C GLU A 69 -5.42 -5.42 6.36
N ARG A 70 -6.71 -5.39 6.68
CA ARG A 70 -7.42 -4.14 6.88
C ARG A 70 -6.91 -3.49 8.17
N PRO A 71 -6.52 -2.21 8.15
CA PRO A 71 -6.15 -1.50 9.37
C PRO A 71 -7.32 -1.56 10.37
N PHE A 72 -7.08 -2.10 11.55
CA PHE A 72 -8.01 -2.06 12.66
C PHE A 72 -7.60 -0.95 13.62
N TYR A 73 -8.59 -0.32 14.26
CA TYR A 73 -8.31 0.66 15.30
C TYR A 73 -7.72 -0.08 16.51
N VAL A 74 -6.68 0.47 17.14
CA VAL A 74 -6.03 -0.16 18.30
C VAL A 74 -7.00 -0.39 19.48
N ASP A 75 -8.08 0.39 19.54
CA ASP A 75 -9.13 0.28 20.56
C ASP A 75 -10.33 -0.59 20.11
N SER A 76 -10.42 -0.92 18.82
CA SER A 76 -11.48 -1.80 18.34
C SER A 76 -11.18 -3.24 18.75
N LYS A 77 -11.78 -3.70 19.85
CA LYS A 77 -11.93 -5.14 20.11
C LYS A 77 -12.61 -5.75 18.89
N SER A 78 -11.97 -6.76 18.27
CA SER A 78 -12.54 -7.46 17.14
C SER A 78 -13.93 -7.95 17.52
N CYS A 79 -14.97 -7.51 16.81
CA CYS A 79 -16.36 -7.93 17.01
C CYS A 79 -16.60 -9.40 16.54
N ALA A 80 -15.55 -10.23 16.60
CA ALA A 80 -15.51 -11.62 16.16
C ALA A 80 -15.39 -12.64 17.33
N GLU A 81 -15.50 -12.18 18.57
CA GLU A 81 -15.69 -13.05 19.74
C GLU A 81 -17.05 -12.76 20.37
N GLY A 82 -18.10 -13.35 19.80
CA GLY A 82 -19.46 -13.22 20.32
C GLY A 82 -20.49 -14.19 19.75
N ALA A 83 -20.09 -15.19 18.96
CA ALA A 83 -21.00 -16.19 18.39
C ALA A 83 -20.59 -17.62 18.77
N LYS A 84 -20.58 -17.91 20.08
CA LYS A 84 -20.72 -19.27 20.60
C LYS A 84 -21.51 -19.21 21.90
N GLY A 85 -22.82 -19.40 21.77
CA GLY A 85 -23.77 -19.45 22.86
C GLY A 85 -25.18 -19.61 22.32
N GLU A 86 -25.52 -20.82 21.87
CA GLU A 86 -26.60 -21.67 22.39
C GLU A 86 -26.55 -23.04 21.69
#